data_AF-A0A1E3PLN9-F1
#
_entry.id   AF-A0A1E3PLN9-F1
#
_cell.length_a   1.000
_cell.length_b   1.000
_cell.length_c   1.000
_cell.angle_alpha   90.00
_cell.angle_beta   90.00
_cell.angle_gamma   90.00
#
_symmetry.space_group_name_H-M   'P 1'
#
loop_
_entity.id
_entity.type
_entity.pdbx_description
1 polymer ?
#
loop_
_entity_poly.entity_id
_entity_poly.type
_entity_poly.pdbx_seq_one_letter_code
_entity_poly.pdbx_strand_id
1 'polypeptide(L)'
;MFGDQYSILQWCFLIGALLAPVCFYARKFFPKQLKYFNPIVFVGGMLNWAPYNLTYLTTGLYASIFFMYYIRRRYVGWWEKYNYLISAGMAAGVAFSAVIIFFSVQYHPKSVSWWGNDVSYAGVDGGVGRQVLISDLPEAGYFGPTKGSWN
;
A
#
# COMPACT_ATOMS: atom_id res chain seq x y z
N MET A 1 -6.98 27.43 3.15
CA MET A 1 -6.75 26.11 2.53
C MET A 1 -5.40 25.52 2.96
N PHE A 2 -4.26 26.17 2.69
CA PHE A 2 -2.93 25.68 3.11
C PHE A 2 -2.44 26.17 4.49
N GLY A 3 -3.17 27.04 5.18
CA GLY A 3 -2.77 27.61 6.49
C GLY A 3 -3.42 27.00 7.74
N ASP A 4 -4.52 26.25 7.59
CA ASP A 4 -5.29 25.70 8.74
C ASP A 4 -5.31 24.16 8.77
N GLN A 5 -5.69 23.50 7.66
CA GLN A 5 -5.81 22.03 7.61
C GLN A 5 -4.59 21.31 7.03
N TYR A 6 -3.78 21.97 6.21
CA TYR A 6 -2.65 21.36 5.48
C TYR A 6 -1.35 22.18 5.59
N SER A 7 -1.10 22.82 6.72
CA SER A 7 0.13 23.62 6.92
C SER A 7 1.41 22.79 6.76
N ILE A 8 1.36 21.49 7.05
CA ILE A 8 2.50 20.58 6.87
C ILE A 8 2.87 20.38 5.39
N LEU A 9 1.91 20.48 4.45
CA LEU A 9 2.15 20.25 3.02
C LEU A 9 3.05 21.32 2.41
N GLN A 10 2.99 22.56 2.90
CA GLN A 10 3.85 23.66 2.45
C GLN A 10 5.33 23.36 2.76
N TRP A 11 5.57 22.69 3.88
CA TRP A 11 6.92 22.31 4.32
C TRP A 11 7.44 21.04 3.63
N CYS A 12 6.59 20.22 3.01
CA CYS A 12 7.02 19.01 2.29
C CYS A 12 8.02 19.30 1.17
N PHE A 13 7.88 20.44 0.47
CA PHE A 13 8.86 20.84 -0.55
C PHE A 13 10.25 21.14 0.06
N LEU A 14 10.29 21.87 1.17
CA LEU A 14 11.53 22.19 1.88
C LEU A 14 12.17 20.96 2.51
N ILE A 15 11.36 20.06 3.07
CA ILE A 15 11.81 18.76 3.60
C ILE A 15 12.43 17.95 2.46
N GLY A 16 11.78 17.84 1.31
CA GLY A 16 12.32 17.15 0.13
C GLY A 16 13.63 17.77 -0.37
N ALA A 17 13.71 19.10 -0.41
CA ALA A 17 14.91 19.83 -0.81
C ALA A 17 16.09 19.61 0.14
N LEU A 18 15.85 19.45 1.45
CA LEU A 18 16.86 19.10 2.45
C LEU A 18 17.23 17.62 2.42
N LEU A 19 16.30 16.73 2.10
CA LEU A 19 16.53 15.29 2.06
C LEU A 19 17.46 14.88 0.92
N ALA A 20 17.39 15.58 -0.22
CA ALA A 20 18.25 15.34 -1.38
C ALA A 20 19.76 15.45 -1.09
N PRO A 21 20.29 16.56 -0.51
CA PRO A 21 21.70 16.66 -0.14
C PRO A 21 22.04 15.69 0.99
N VAL A 22 21.16 15.45 1.97
CA VAL A 22 21.40 14.46 3.04
C VAL A 22 21.63 13.06 2.46
N CYS A 23 20.79 12.62 1.51
CA CYS A 23 20.98 11.34 0.82
C CYS A 23 22.27 11.31 -0.02
N PHE A 24 22.64 12.42 -0.64
CA PHE A 24 23.90 12.53 -1.39
C PHE A 24 25.13 12.38 -0.49
N TYR A 25 25.18 13.12 0.63
CA TYR A 25 26.27 13.03 1.59
C TYR A 25 26.30 11.67 2.29
N ALA A 26 25.14 11.11 2.67
CA ALA A 26 25.06 9.78 3.25
C ALA A 26 25.66 8.72 2.32
N ARG A 27 25.38 8.79 1.02
CA ARG A 27 25.98 7.89 0.02
C ARG A 27 27.49 8.07 -0.13
N LYS A 28 28.00 9.28 0.09
CA LYS A 28 29.45 9.59 0.09
C LYS A 28 30.17 9.03 1.33
N PHE A 29 29.54 9.10 2.51
CA PHE A 29 30.12 8.61 3.77
C PHE A 29 29.95 7.10 3.99
N PHE A 30 28.84 6.50 3.51
CA PHE A 30 28.53 5.07 3.69
C PHE A 30 28.34 4.32 2.36
N PRO A 31 29.36 4.30 1.46
CA PRO A 31 29.21 3.73 0.12
C PRO A 31 28.96 2.22 0.11
N LYS A 32 29.43 1.49 1.15
CA LYS A 32 29.23 0.03 1.26
C LYS A 32 27.82 -0.34 1.70
N GLN A 33 27.21 0.43 2.60
CA GLN A 33 25.88 0.13 3.16
C GLN A 33 24.74 0.64 2.26
N LEU A 34 24.93 1.78 1.60
CA LEU A 34 23.91 2.41 0.74
C LEU A 34 24.02 2.01 -0.74
N LYS A 35 24.78 0.96 -1.07
CA LYS A 35 24.98 0.52 -2.46
C LYS A 35 23.69 0.04 -3.13
N TYR A 36 22.80 -0.60 -2.37
CA TYR A 36 21.52 -1.14 -2.85
C TYR A 36 20.32 -0.28 -2.47
N PHE A 37 20.53 0.79 -1.69
CA PHE A 37 19.45 1.67 -1.26
C PHE A 37 19.17 2.72 -2.34
N ASN A 38 17.94 2.70 -2.87
CA ASN A 38 17.46 3.75 -3.75
C ASN A 38 16.42 4.62 -3.00
N PRO A 39 16.79 5.86 -2.62
CA PRO A 39 15.89 6.74 -1.85
C PRO A 39 14.58 7.05 -2.59
N ILE A 40 14.59 7.07 -3.93
CA ILE A 40 13.38 7.35 -4.72
C ILE A 40 12.38 6.19 -4.59
N VAL A 41 12.87 4.95 -4.64
CA VAL A 41 12.02 3.76 -4.47
C VAL A 41 11.44 3.70 -3.05
N PHE A 42 12.24 4.08 -2.05
CA PHE A 42 11.79 4.12 -0.67
C PHE A 42 10.69 5.17 -0.44
N VAL A 43 10.90 6.40 -0.91
CA VAL A 43 9.89 7.48 -0.83
C VAL A 43 8.64 7.13 -1.64
N GLY A 44 8.80 6.55 -2.83
CA GLY A 44 7.67 6.09 -3.66
C GLY A 44 6.84 4.99 -3.00
N GLY A 45 7.50 4.08 -2.25
CA GLY A 45 6.83 3.07 -1.43
C GLY A 45 6.03 3.68 -0.28
N MET A 46 6.62 4.65 0.43
CA MET A 46 5.93 5.35 1.54
C MET A 46 4.72 6.14 1.07
N LEU A 47 4.77 6.75 -0.12
CA LEU A 47 3.62 7.46 -0.69
C LEU A 47 2.42 6.53 -0.97
N ASN A 48 2.69 5.28 -1.39
CA ASN A 48 1.63 4.29 -1.60
C ASN A 48 1.01 3.77 -0.29
N TRP A 49 1.65 4.00 0.86
CA TRP A 49 1.12 3.59 2.15
C TRP A 49 0.06 4.56 2.70
N ALA A 50 0.13 5.84 2.33
CA ALA A 50 -0.70 6.89 2.92
C ALA A 50 -2.23 6.73 2.70
N PRO A 51 -2.73 5.98 1.71
CA PRO A 51 -4.15 5.65 1.59
C PRO A 51 -4.51 4.15 1.67
N TYR A 52 -3.52 3.24 1.69
CA TYR A 52 -3.78 1.79 1.57
C TYR A 52 -3.21 1.00 2.75
N ASN A 53 -4.03 0.09 3.29
CA ASN A 53 -3.62 -0.83 4.35
C ASN A 53 -2.72 -1.95 3.83
N LEU A 54 -2.00 -2.61 4.76
CA LEU A 54 -1.06 -3.69 4.47
C LEU A 54 -1.68 -4.79 3.59
N THR A 55 -2.95 -5.13 3.81
CA THR A 55 -3.68 -6.16 3.04
C THR A 55 -3.73 -5.87 1.53
N TYR A 56 -3.78 -4.60 1.12
CA TYR A 56 -3.78 -4.24 -0.29
C TYR A 56 -2.40 -4.42 -0.94
N LEU A 57 -1.33 -4.33 -0.15
CA LEU A 57 0.05 -4.42 -0.62
C LEU A 57 0.61 -5.84 -0.55
N THR A 58 0.12 -6.68 0.37
CA THR A 58 0.64 -8.05 0.59
C THR A 58 0.45 -8.94 -0.64
N THR A 59 -0.71 -8.90 -1.29
CA THR A 59 -0.95 -9.70 -2.51
C THR A 59 0.01 -9.32 -3.64
N GLY A 60 0.23 -8.02 -3.85
CA GLY A 60 1.20 -7.51 -4.83
C GLY A 60 2.64 -7.88 -4.48
N LEU A 61 2.98 -7.89 -3.18
CA LEU A 61 4.28 -8.35 -2.69
C LEU A 61 4.51 -9.84 -2.99
N TYR A 62 3.54 -10.71 -2.71
CA TYR A 62 3.67 -12.14 -3.01
C TYR A 62 3.85 -12.39 -4.51
N ALA A 63 3.05 -11.73 -5.35
CA ALA A 63 3.19 -11.83 -6.80
C ALA A 63 4.56 -11.32 -7.26
N SER A 64 5.03 -10.21 -6.71
CA SER A 64 6.34 -9.63 -7.03
C SER A 64 7.50 -10.55 -6.61
N ILE A 65 7.44 -11.16 -5.43
CA ILE A 65 8.44 -12.14 -4.99
C ILE A 65 8.43 -13.35 -5.94
N PHE A 66 7.25 -13.87 -6.28
CA PHE A 66 7.16 -15.02 -7.18
C PHE A 66 7.77 -14.72 -8.57
N PHE A 67 7.40 -13.62 -9.20
CA PHE A 67 7.89 -13.28 -10.54
C PHE A 67 9.33 -12.74 -10.54
N MET A 68 9.65 -11.77 -9.67
CA MET A 68 10.94 -11.10 -9.70
C MET A 68 12.05 -11.81 -8.93
N TYR A 69 11.72 -12.62 -7.93
CA TYR A 69 12.72 -13.36 -7.15
C TYR A 69 12.82 -14.83 -7.59
N TYR A 70 11.72 -15.56 -7.65
CA TYR A 70 11.76 -17.00 -7.96
C TYR A 70 11.92 -17.27 -9.47
N ILE A 71 11.02 -16.76 -10.30
CA ILE A 71 11.05 -17.02 -11.75
C ILE A 71 12.29 -16.40 -12.38
N ARG A 72 12.58 -15.13 -12.10
CA ARG A 72 13.76 -14.44 -12.66
C ARG A 72 15.06 -15.18 -12.36
N ARG A 73 15.23 -15.80 -11.19
CA ARG A 73 16.47 -16.52 -10.84
C ARG A 73 16.59 -17.89 -11.50
N ARG A 74 15.48 -18.61 -11.71
CA ARG A 74 15.51 -19.97 -12.30
C ARG A 74 15.35 -20.00 -13.82
N TYR A 75 14.62 -19.04 -14.38
CA TYR A 75 14.22 -19.03 -15.79
C TYR A 75 14.46 -17.66 -16.44
N VAL A 76 15.69 -17.16 -16.38
CA VAL A 76 16.07 -15.81 -16.88
C VAL A 76 15.64 -15.60 -18.33
N GLY A 77 15.94 -16.55 -19.23
CA GLY A 77 15.62 -16.41 -20.66
C GLY A 77 14.12 -16.39 -20.97
N TRP A 78 13.31 -17.09 -20.20
CA TRP A 78 11.85 -17.00 -20.30
C TRP A 78 11.36 -15.66 -19.77
N TRP A 79 11.89 -15.24 -18.62
CA TRP A 79 11.49 -14.00 -17.96
C TRP A 79 11.80 -12.78 -18.84
N GLU A 80 12.98 -12.68 -19.43
CA GLU A 80 13.37 -11.56 -20.30
C GLU A 80 12.47 -11.45 -21.54
N LYS A 81 12.07 -12.59 -22.12
CA LYS A 81 11.23 -12.62 -23.31
C LYS A 81 9.76 -12.29 -23.04
N TYR A 82 9.20 -12.79 -21.93
CA TYR A 82 7.74 -12.78 -21.70
C TYR A 82 7.26 -11.85 -20.59
N ASN A 83 8.14 -11.32 -19.72
CA ASN A 83 7.70 -10.49 -18.60
C ASN A 83 6.91 -9.24 -19.05
N TYR A 84 7.40 -8.54 -20.08
CA TYR A 84 6.68 -7.39 -20.64
C TYR A 84 5.37 -7.78 -21.31
N LEU A 85 5.35 -8.94 -21.99
CA LEU A 85 4.13 -9.43 -22.65
C LEU A 85 3.05 -9.82 -21.63
N ILE A 86 3.44 -10.46 -20.52
CA ILE A 86 2.52 -10.82 -19.42
C ILE A 86 2.00 -9.56 -18.73
N SER A 87 2.87 -8.57 -18.49
CA SER A 87 2.46 -7.28 -17.91
C SER A 87 1.46 -6.55 -18.80
N ALA A 88 1.72 -6.48 -20.11
CA ALA A 88 0.78 -5.91 -21.07
C ALA A 88 -0.53 -6.71 -21.16
N GLY A 89 -0.45 -8.04 -21.12
CA GLY A 89 -1.61 -8.94 -21.10
C GLY A 89 -2.49 -8.75 -19.88
N MET A 90 -1.91 -8.58 -18.68
CA MET A 90 -2.67 -8.26 -17.47
C MET A 90 -3.36 -6.90 -17.56
N ALA A 91 -2.67 -5.87 -18.06
CA ALA A 91 -3.27 -4.54 -18.24
C ALA A 91 -4.44 -4.58 -19.25
N ALA A 92 -4.26 -5.26 -20.39
CA ALA A 92 -5.31 -5.46 -21.38
C ALA A 92 -6.48 -6.29 -20.82
N GLY A 93 -6.19 -7.32 -20.02
CA GLY A 93 -7.20 -8.16 -19.36
C GLY A 93 -8.05 -7.38 -18.37
N VAL A 94 -7.45 -6.48 -17.58
CA VAL A 94 -8.19 -5.58 -16.67
C VAL A 94 -9.09 -4.63 -17.46
N ALA A 95 -8.57 -4.01 -18.53
CA ALA A 95 -9.37 -3.14 -19.39
C ALA A 95 -10.54 -3.88 -20.05
N PHE A 96 -10.28 -5.08 -20.56
CA PHE A 96 -11.32 -5.92 -21.17
C PHE A 96 -12.37 -6.37 -20.15
N SER A 97 -11.94 -6.75 -18.94
CA SER A 97 -12.85 -7.09 -17.83
C SER A 97 -13.74 -5.91 -17.45
N ALA A 98 -13.20 -4.69 -17.43
CA ALA A 98 -13.98 -3.48 -17.16
C ALA A 98 -15.09 -3.25 -18.19
N VAL A 99 -14.81 -3.50 -19.48
CA VAL A 99 -15.81 -3.41 -20.56
C VAL A 99 -16.91 -4.46 -20.37
N ILE A 100 -16.56 -5.70 -20.04
CA ILE A 100 -17.54 -6.76 -19.78
C ILE A 100 -18.43 -6.40 -18.59
N ILE A 101 -17.84 -5.96 -17.48
CA ILE A 101 -18.57 -5.56 -16.26
C ILE A 101 -19.52 -4.40 -16.58
N PHE A 102 -19.08 -3.43 -17.38
CA PHE A 102 -19.91 -2.31 -17.80
C PHE A 102 -21.19 -2.79 -18.50
N PHE A 103 -21.08 -3.63 -19.53
CA PHE A 103 -22.27 -4.12 -20.24
C PHE A 103 -23.13 -5.08 -19.42
N SER A 104 -22.52 -5.82 -18.48
CA SER A 104 -23.22 -6.83 -17.69
C SER A 104 -24.03 -6.24 -16.53
N VAL A 105 -23.49 -5.22 -15.85
CA VAL A 105 -24.04 -4.73 -14.55
C VAL A 105 -24.29 -3.23 -14.54
N GLN A 106 -23.51 -2.43 -15.28
CA GLN A 106 -23.62 -0.96 -15.24
C GLN A 106 -24.58 -0.39 -16.30
N TYR A 107 -24.63 -0.98 -17.50
CA TYR A 107 -25.48 -0.52 -18.61
C TYR A 107 -26.98 -0.65 -18.28
N HIS A 108 -27.36 -1.74 -17.60
CA HIS A 108 -28.65 -1.86 -16.92
C HIS A 108 -28.36 -2.11 -15.44
N PRO A 109 -28.55 -1.11 -14.57
CA PRO A 109 -28.12 -1.20 -13.17
C PRO A 109 -28.85 -2.36 -12.49
N LYS A 110 -28.09 -3.42 -12.19
CA LYS A 110 -28.53 -4.54 -11.35
C LYS A 110 -27.63 -4.60 -10.12
N SER A 111 -28.22 -4.55 -8.94
CA SER A 111 -27.48 -4.76 -7.69
C SER A 111 -27.12 -6.24 -7.56
N VAL A 112 -25.82 -6.52 -7.51
CA VAL A 112 -25.29 -7.86 -7.20
C VAL A 112 -24.72 -7.79 -5.79
N SER A 113 -25.43 -8.34 -4.80
CA SER A 113 -24.85 -8.56 -3.48
C SER A 113 -24.14 -9.90 -3.49
N TRP A 114 -22.83 -9.85 -3.20
CA TRP A 114 -21.98 -11.02 -3.09
C TRP A 114 -20.76 -10.63 -2.25
N TRP A 115 -20.08 -11.64 -1.72
CA TRP A 115 -18.97 -11.46 -0.79
C TRP A 115 -17.93 -10.41 -1.24
N GLY A 116 -17.57 -10.35 -2.53
CA GLY A 116 -16.56 -9.40 -3.01
C GLY A 116 -16.99 -7.93 -2.99
N ASN A 117 -18.29 -7.64 -3.03
CA ASN A 117 -18.81 -6.28 -2.87
C ASN A 117 -18.97 -5.90 -1.40
N ASP A 118 -19.25 -6.87 -0.53
CA ASP A 118 -19.60 -6.62 0.87
C ASP A 118 -18.37 -6.66 1.80
N VAL A 119 -17.35 -7.48 1.49
CA VAL A 119 -16.19 -7.73 2.37
C VAL A 119 -15.35 -6.48 2.65
N SER A 120 -15.26 -5.55 1.69
CA SER A 120 -14.50 -4.30 1.89
C SER A 120 -15.13 -3.40 2.95
N TYR A 121 -16.44 -3.55 3.20
CA TYR A 121 -17.19 -2.76 4.17
C TYR A 121 -17.41 -3.50 5.49
N ALA A 122 -17.17 -4.81 5.53
CA ALA A 122 -17.37 -5.64 6.71
C ALA A 122 -16.31 -5.41 7.81
N GLY A 123 -15.16 -4.84 7.46
CA GLY A 123 -14.08 -4.52 8.40
C GLY A 123 -14.16 -3.09 8.96
N VAL A 124 -13.38 -2.85 10.01
CA VAL A 124 -13.22 -1.52 10.65
C VAL A 124 -12.65 -0.48 9.67
N ASP A 125 -11.95 -0.93 8.63
CA ASP A 125 -11.41 -0.12 7.54
C ASP A 125 -12.47 0.39 6.55
N GLY A 126 -13.64 -0.26 6.49
CA GLY A 126 -14.74 0.10 5.60
C GLY A 126 -15.68 1.16 6.16
N GLY A 127 -15.53 1.50 7.43
CA GLY A 127 -16.34 2.48 8.13
C GLY A 127 -15.84 3.92 7.96
N VAL A 128 -16.77 4.88 7.95
CA VAL A 128 -16.42 6.30 7.96
C VAL A 128 -16.02 6.70 9.38
N GLY A 129 -14.76 7.11 9.56
CA GLY A 129 -14.25 7.68 10.81
C GLY A 129 -13.30 6.77 11.60
N ARG A 130 -12.93 7.20 12.81
CA ARG A 130 -11.97 6.50 13.68
C ARG A 130 -12.65 5.38 14.47
N GLN A 131 -12.99 4.28 13.81
CA GLN A 131 -13.70 3.17 14.45
C GLN A 131 -12.84 2.28 15.37
N VAL A 132 -11.51 2.40 15.32
CA VAL A 132 -10.56 1.64 16.16
C VAL A 132 -10.34 2.30 17.54
N LEU A 133 -10.68 3.59 17.68
CA LEU A 133 -10.54 4.28 18.96
C LEU A 133 -11.70 3.87 19.87
N ILE A 134 -11.40 3.00 20.83
CA ILE A 134 -12.25 2.79 22.00
C ILE A 134 -12.26 4.14 22.76
N SER A 135 -13.29 4.95 22.55
CA SER A 135 -13.44 6.25 23.23
C SER A 135 -13.79 6.10 24.71
N ASP A 136 -14.34 4.95 25.09
CA ASP A 136 -14.86 4.71 26.42
C ASP A 136 -13.87 3.83 27.19
N LEU A 137 -13.25 4.38 28.23
CA LEU A 137 -12.43 3.58 29.12
C LEU A 137 -13.32 2.53 29.81
N PRO A 138 -12.85 1.28 30.00
CA PRO A 138 -13.54 0.34 30.87
C PRO A 138 -13.71 0.94 32.26
N GLU A 139 -14.72 0.52 33.04
CA GLU A 139 -15.01 1.09 34.38
C GLU A 139 -13.79 1.14 35.32
N ALA A 140 -12.79 0.26 35.09
CA ALA A 140 -11.52 0.24 35.79
C ALA A 140 -10.56 1.42 35.48
N GLY A 141 -10.79 2.17 34.39
CA GLY A 141 -9.98 3.32 33.99
C GLY A 141 -8.59 3.00 33.42
N TYR A 142 -8.25 1.72 33.21
CA TYR A 142 -6.99 1.29 32.59
C TYR A 142 -7.16 -0.03 31.83
N PHE A 143 -6.23 -0.27 30.89
CA PHE A 143 -6.13 -1.52 30.14
C PHE A 143 -5.13 -2.46 30.83
N GLY A 144 -5.58 -3.66 31.16
CA GLY A 144 -4.74 -4.73 31.75
C GLY A 144 -5.44 -5.47 32.89
N PRO A 145 -4.94 -6.64 33.29
CA PRO A 145 -5.41 -7.33 34.50
C PRO A 145 -5.19 -6.44 35.73
N THR A 146 -6.05 -6.63 36.73
CA THR A 146 -5.99 -5.85 37.96
C THR A 146 -4.63 -6.05 38.65
N LYS A 147 -4.03 -4.96 39.15
CA LYS A 147 -2.74 -5.03 39.88
C LYS A 147 -2.88 -6.07 41.00
N GLY A 148 -2.19 -7.21 40.84
CA GLY A 148 -2.17 -8.30 41.83
C GLY A 148 -2.90 -9.59 41.44
N SER A 149 -3.47 -9.73 40.23
CA SER A 149 -4.17 -10.95 39.80
C SER A 149 -3.30 -11.97 39.03
N TRP A 150 -1.97 -11.91 39.17
CA TRP A 150 -1.07 -12.86 38.53
C TRP A 150 -0.89 -14.08 39.44
N ASN A 151 -1.75 -15.08 39.27
CA ASN A 151 -1.53 -16.44 39.77
C ASN A 151 -1.15 -17.35 38.61
#